data_AF-D7GQF6-F1
#
_entry.id   AF-D7GQF6-F1
#
_cell.length_a   1.000
_cell.length_b   1.000
_cell.length_c   1.000
_cell.angle_alpha   90.00
_cell.angle_beta   90.00
_cell.angle_gamma   90.00
#
_symmetry.space_group_name_H-M   'P 1'
#
loop_
_entity.id
_entity.type
_entity.pdbx_description
1 polymer ?
#
loop_
_entity_poly.entity_id
_entity_poly.type
_entity_poly.pdbx_seq_one_letter_code
_entity_poly.pdbx_strand_id
1 'polypeptide(L)'
;MKKRKFYFRTLVGAGLIAAAAAFPAFADNWIHQENGWVCKTADGYMQTGWYQDKNNGGKWYYLWPEAGNRLGCMQTGWLQKDGKWYFFDTRSGSSGAMLTGWQWIDGKCYYLDPAAGGAMAISNTLSDGSRVGSDGAWVDGSGNAVYQAGKGIPGSGNTVNSNTNTNTSQNQSSDTSKKSKRPAWWDNENLTEVQKVAKDFVNNYIADDMTDFEKEMEIIQYMVQNITYDYDNFLEETVPGTSYGTTGALLYGTAVCAGYTDTFTLLADACGLETMEVSGEGNGVGGWGGHAWNKIKLDGEWYHVDVTWEDPIMNGDPENGYGYGNLRNEYINITDSKMAKDHRWTAKEPACKATKYGRSAVSKYMKKRY
;
A
#
# COMPACT_ATOMS: atom_id res chain seq x y z
N MET A 1 0.20 57.41 -50.14
CA MET A 1 0.32 56.51 -51.31
C MET A 1 0.11 55.07 -50.84
N LYS A 2 -0.71 54.29 -51.56
CA LYS A 2 -1.08 52.89 -51.28
C LYS A 2 0.06 51.90 -51.59
N LYS A 3 0.13 50.77 -50.87
CA LYS A 3 0.11 49.36 -51.37
C LYS A 3 0.35 48.36 -50.21
N ARG A 4 -0.67 47.56 -49.85
CA ARG A 4 -0.87 46.09 -50.08
C ARG A 4 -0.07 45.19 -49.11
N LYS A 5 -0.70 44.63 -48.07
CA LYS A 5 -1.40 43.32 -47.97
C LYS A 5 -0.52 42.10 -48.31
N PHE A 6 -0.26 41.26 -47.30
CA PHE A 6 -0.25 39.80 -47.44
C PHE A 6 -0.97 39.18 -46.23
N TYR A 7 -2.01 38.40 -46.54
CA TYR A 7 -2.72 37.54 -45.61
C TYR A 7 -2.05 36.16 -45.66
N PHE A 8 -1.76 35.56 -44.52
CA PHE A 8 -1.67 34.10 -44.43
C PHE A 8 -2.90 33.58 -43.70
N ARG A 9 -3.66 32.76 -44.41
CA ARG A 9 -4.74 31.94 -43.90
C ARG A 9 -4.11 30.76 -43.18
N THR A 10 -4.53 30.51 -41.94
CA THR A 10 -4.45 29.15 -41.38
C THR A 10 -5.85 28.74 -40.98
N LEU A 11 -6.23 27.57 -41.48
CA LEU A 11 -7.53 26.96 -41.32
C LEU A 11 -7.89 26.75 -39.84
N VAL A 12 -9.18 26.93 -39.58
CA VAL A 12 -9.91 26.45 -38.41
C VAL A 12 -9.77 24.92 -38.34
N GLY A 13 -8.94 24.44 -37.42
CA GLY A 13 -8.97 23.07 -36.92
C GLY A 13 -9.86 23.03 -35.69
N ALA A 14 -10.90 22.21 -35.74
CA ALA A 14 -11.95 22.10 -34.74
C ALA A 14 -11.39 21.98 -33.31
N GLY A 15 -11.80 22.91 -32.44
CA GLY A 15 -11.60 22.79 -31.01
C GLY A 15 -12.39 21.60 -30.50
N LEU A 16 -11.69 20.53 -30.14
CA LEU A 16 -12.14 19.68 -29.06
C LEU A 16 -12.01 20.52 -27.79
N ILE A 17 -13.12 21.12 -27.36
CA ILE A 17 -13.28 21.53 -25.97
C ILE A 17 -13.36 20.23 -25.19
N ALA A 18 -12.20 19.70 -24.79
CA ALA A 18 -12.16 18.85 -23.62
C ALA A 18 -12.60 19.76 -22.48
N ALA A 19 -13.84 19.62 -22.03
CA ALA A 19 -14.25 20.16 -20.75
C ALA A 19 -13.33 19.51 -19.71
N ALA A 20 -12.28 20.22 -19.31
CA ALA A 20 -11.53 19.89 -18.12
C ALA A 20 -12.55 19.96 -16.99
N ALA A 21 -12.98 18.80 -16.51
CA ALA A 21 -13.69 18.72 -15.25
C ALA A 21 -12.81 19.46 -14.24
N ALA A 22 -13.31 20.56 -13.69
CA ALA A 22 -12.64 21.27 -12.63
C ALA A 22 -12.61 20.31 -11.43
N PHE A 23 -11.48 19.66 -11.23
CA PHE A 23 -11.23 18.85 -10.06
C PHE A 23 -11.22 19.77 -8.84
N PRO A 24 -11.85 19.40 -7.71
CA PRO A 24 -11.53 20.07 -6.46
C PRO A 24 -10.02 19.93 -6.27
N ALA A 25 -9.34 21.05 -6.04
CA ALA A 25 -7.94 21.04 -5.65
C ALA A 25 -7.85 20.29 -4.31
N PHE A 26 -7.53 19.01 -4.38
CA PHE A 26 -7.09 18.28 -3.20
C PHE A 26 -5.81 18.96 -2.71
N ALA A 27 -5.67 19.13 -1.39
CA ALA A 27 -4.45 19.67 -0.80
C ALA A 27 -3.22 18.85 -1.26
N ASP A 28 -2.02 19.43 -1.17
CA ASP A 28 -0.72 18.88 -1.64
C ASP A 28 -0.36 17.46 -1.10
N ASN A 29 -1.20 16.90 -0.25
CA ASN A 29 -1.07 15.64 0.45
C ASN A 29 -1.80 14.45 -0.22
N TRP A 30 -2.71 14.68 -1.17
CA TRP A 30 -3.43 13.60 -1.86
C TRP A 30 -2.76 13.23 -3.18
N ILE A 31 -2.50 11.95 -3.38
CA ILE A 31 -1.79 11.42 -4.55
C ILE A 31 -2.64 10.35 -5.22
N HIS A 32 -2.87 10.48 -6.53
CA HIS A 32 -3.53 9.44 -7.30
C HIS A 32 -2.52 8.41 -7.79
N GLN A 33 -2.75 7.14 -7.47
CA GLN A 33 -1.96 5.99 -7.92
C GLN A 33 -2.82 5.03 -8.73
N GLU A 34 -2.22 3.97 -9.26
CA GLU A 34 -2.89 2.94 -10.08
C GLU A 34 -4.13 2.34 -9.38
N ASN A 35 -4.04 2.11 -8.07
CA ASN A 35 -5.10 1.45 -7.28
C ASN A 35 -6.04 2.43 -6.56
N GLY A 36 -5.85 3.73 -6.73
CA GLY A 36 -6.72 4.77 -6.19
C GLY A 36 -5.97 5.95 -5.56
N TRP A 37 -6.73 6.80 -4.88
CA TRP A 37 -6.18 7.94 -4.14
C TRP A 37 -5.58 7.49 -2.82
N VAL A 38 -4.37 7.95 -2.50
CA VAL A 38 -3.74 7.82 -1.19
C VAL A 38 -3.52 9.20 -0.59
N CYS A 39 -3.42 9.29 0.73
CA CYS A 39 -3.03 10.52 1.41
C CYS A 39 -1.67 10.36 2.08
N LYS A 40 -0.82 11.37 2.00
CA LYS A 40 0.47 11.47 2.69
C LYS A 40 0.49 12.68 3.63
N THR A 41 1.38 12.71 4.62
CA THR A 41 1.67 13.95 5.36
C THR A 41 2.50 14.90 4.51
N ALA A 42 2.71 16.12 4.99
CA ALA A 42 3.64 17.08 4.35
C ALA A 42 5.06 16.51 4.23
N ASP A 43 5.44 15.65 5.17
CA ASP A 43 6.74 14.97 5.23
C ASP A 43 6.73 13.61 4.49
N GLY A 44 5.70 13.34 3.67
CA GLY A 44 5.66 12.16 2.79
C GLY A 44 5.15 10.85 3.42
N TYR A 45 4.73 10.83 4.69
CA TYR A 45 4.24 9.61 5.35
C TYR A 45 2.84 9.23 4.90
N MET A 46 2.65 7.99 4.44
CA MET A 46 1.34 7.50 4.05
C MET A 46 0.39 7.40 5.25
N GLN A 47 -0.85 7.85 5.04
CA GLN A 47 -1.92 7.77 6.02
C GLN A 47 -2.74 6.49 5.79
N THR A 48 -3.14 5.84 6.89
CA THR A 48 -4.00 4.65 6.89
C THR A 48 -5.08 4.80 7.98
N GLY A 49 -6.16 4.03 7.86
CA GLY A 49 -7.30 4.11 8.78
C GLY A 49 -8.09 5.41 8.66
N TRP A 50 -8.62 5.88 9.79
CA TRP A 50 -9.40 7.11 9.85
C TRP A 50 -8.51 8.34 9.66
N TYR A 51 -8.81 9.14 8.65
CA TYR A 51 -8.06 10.35 8.32
C TYR A 51 -9.00 11.56 8.29
N GLN A 52 -8.61 12.65 8.95
CA GLN A 52 -9.32 13.93 8.89
C GLN A 52 -8.51 14.94 8.08
N ASP A 53 -9.07 15.35 6.93
CA ASP A 53 -8.49 16.42 6.12
C ASP A 53 -8.86 17.78 6.72
N LYS A 54 -7.98 18.29 7.60
CA LYS A 54 -8.15 19.59 8.26
C LYS A 54 -8.09 20.77 7.27
N ASN A 55 -7.44 20.57 6.13
CA ASN A 55 -7.23 21.63 5.13
C ASN A 55 -8.44 21.75 4.17
N ASN A 56 -9.23 20.69 4.02
CA ASN A 56 -10.41 20.65 3.16
C ASN A 56 -11.73 20.57 3.94
N GLY A 57 -11.91 21.49 4.90
CA GLY A 57 -13.15 21.63 5.66
C GLY A 57 -13.37 20.57 6.75
N GLY A 58 -12.32 19.86 7.17
CA GLY A 58 -12.38 18.90 8.28
C GLY A 58 -13.10 17.59 7.95
N LYS A 59 -13.18 17.25 6.66
CA LYS A 59 -13.84 16.02 6.18
C LYS A 59 -13.08 14.78 6.63
N TRP A 60 -13.84 13.72 6.92
CA TRP A 60 -13.28 12.42 7.29
C TRP A 60 -13.20 11.50 6.08
N TYR A 61 -12.15 10.70 6.04
CA TYR A 61 -11.88 9.67 5.05
C TYR A 61 -11.49 8.40 5.78
N TYR A 62 -11.63 7.26 5.10
CA TYR A 62 -11.05 6.02 5.55
C TYR A 62 -10.06 5.54 4.50
N LEU A 63 -8.82 5.38 4.91
CA LEU A 63 -7.71 4.92 4.07
C LEU A 63 -7.47 3.47 4.43
N TRP A 64 -7.40 2.61 3.43
CA TRP A 64 -7.33 1.17 3.63
C TRP A 64 -6.07 0.82 4.46
N PRO A 65 -6.23 0.26 5.68
CA PRO A 65 -5.09 0.03 6.56
C PRO A 65 -4.43 -1.33 6.36
N GLU A 66 -5.07 -2.22 5.60
CA GLU A 66 -4.58 -3.57 5.38
C GLU A 66 -3.51 -3.52 4.29
N ALA A 67 -2.41 -4.23 4.51
CA ALA A 67 -1.34 -4.27 3.55
C ALA A 67 -1.77 -4.96 2.24
N GLY A 68 -1.08 -4.63 1.16
CA GLY A 68 -1.38 -5.12 -0.18
C GLY A 68 -1.55 -3.99 -1.18
N ASN A 69 -2.04 -4.31 -2.38
CA ASN A 69 -2.18 -3.37 -3.49
C ASN A 69 -3.10 -2.16 -3.20
N ARG A 70 -3.89 -2.24 -2.13
CA ARG A 70 -4.80 -1.19 -1.69
C ARG A 70 -4.33 -0.45 -0.45
N LEU A 71 -3.16 -0.75 0.13
CA LEU A 71 -2.68 -0.03 1.32
C LEU A 71 -2.72 1.49 1.11
N GLY A 72 -3.30 2.21 2.07
CA GLY A 72 -3.49 3.66 2.02
C GLY A 72 -4.54 4.15 1.01
N CYS A 73 -5.11 3.27 0.19
CA CYS A 73 -6.12 3.67 -0.80
C CYS A 73 -7.41 4.12 -0.11
N MET A 74 -7.95 5.22 -0.59
CA MET A 74 -9.17 5.84 -0.09
C MET A 74 -10.39 4.93 -0.33
N GLN A 75 -11.12 4.65 0.75
CA GLN A 75 -12.40 3.95 0.73
C GLN A 75 -13.48 4.81 0.09
N THR A 76 -14.32 4.18 -0.73
CA THR A 76 -15.54 4.77 -1.29
C THR A 76 -16.68 3.78 -1.11
N GLY A 77 -17.91 4.28 -1.00
CA GLY A 77 -19.10 3.47 -0.76
C GLY A 77 -19.21 3.00 0.69
N TRP A 78 -19.89 1.87 0.88
CA TRP A 78 -20.14 1.31 2.21
C TRP A 78 -18.86 0.78 2.87
N LEU A 79 -18.76 0.95 4.18
CA LEU A 79 -17.74 0.34 5.04
C LEU A 79 -18.41 -0.22 6.28
N GLN A 80 -18.18 -1.50 6.57
CA GLN A 80 -18.50 -2.08 7.87
C GLN A 80 -17.23 -2.11 8.72
N LYS A 81 -17.26 -1.45 9.88
CA LYS A 81 -16.15 -1.44 10.83
C LYS A 81 -16.66 -1.52 12.26
N ASP A 82 -16.13 -2.46 13.03
CA ASP A 82 -16.44 -2.67 14.45
C ASP A 82 -17.96 -2.80 14.71
N GLY A 83 -18.65 -3.53 13.84
CA GLY A 83 -20.11 -3.74 13.89
C GLY A 83 -20.95 -2.54 13.46
N LYS A 84 -20.34 -1.43 13.05
CA LYS A 84 -21.01 -0.21 12.58
C LYS A 84 -20.84 -0.05 11.08
N TRP A 85 -21.82 0.59 10.46
CA TRP A 85 -21.79 0.93 9.04
C TRP A 85 -21.51 2.40 8.84
N TYR A 86 -20.69 2.71 7.85
CA TYR A 86 -20.36 4.06 7.41
C TYR A 86 -20.51 4.12 5.90
N PHE A 87 -20.72 5.32 5.36
CA PHE A 87 -20.76 5.53 3.92
C PHE A 87 -19.81 6.65 3.51
N PHE A 88 -18.96 6.34 2.54
CA PHE A 88 -18.04 7.28 1.92
C PHE A 88 -18.58 7.64 0.54
N ASP A 89 -18.67 8.93 0.24
CA ASP A 89 -19.25 9.43 -0.99
C ASP A 89 -18.60 8.78 -2.22
N THR A 90 -19.40 8.39 -3.21
CA THR A 90 -18.92 7.80 -4.47
C THR A 90 -19.02 8.79 -5.64
N ARG A 91 -19.58 9.98 -5.41
CA ARG A 91 -19.78 11.00 -6.46
C ARG A 91 -18.44 11.64 -6.82
N SER A 92 -18.21 11.78 -8.13
CA SER A 92 -17.07 12.53 -8.66
C SER A 92 -17.01 13.95 -8.04
N GLY A 93 -15.84 14.35 -7.56
CA GLY A 93 -15.62 15.66 -6.92
C GLY A 93 -15.95 15.74 -5.42
N SER A 94 -16.47 14.68 -4.80
CA SER A 94 -16.57 14.54 -3.33
C SER A 94 -16.20 13.15 -2.83
N SER A 95 -15.66 12.32 -3.74
CA SER A 95 -15.39 10.90 -3.53
C SER A 95 -14.53 10.66 -2.28
N GLY A 96 -14.91 9.67 -1.50
CA GLY A 96 -14.20 9.20 -0.31
C GLY A 96 -14.45 10.01 0.96
N ALA A 97 -15.18 11.13 0.90
CA ALA A 97 -15.57 11.84 2.11
C ALA A 97 -16.68 11.08 2.85
N MET A 98 -16.53 10.85 4.16
CA MET A 98 -17.53 10.24 5.01
C MET A 98 -18.78 11.12 5.07
N LEU A 99 -19.93 10.54 4.75
CA LEU A 99 -21.21 11.23 4.80
C LEU A 99 -21.85 11.10 6.18
N THR A 100 -22.65 12.10 6.54
CA THR A 100 -23.46 12.13 7.76
C THR A 100 -24.88 12.63 7.44
N GLY A 101 -25.80 12.47 8.37
CA GLY A 101 -27.21 12.81 8.21
C GLY A 101 -27.96 11.84 7.29
N TRP A 102 -29.11 12.29 6.77
CA TRP A 102 -29.95 11.52 5.86
C TRP A 102 -29.35 11.44 4.46
N GLN A 103 -29.12 10.23 3.97
CA GLN A 103 -28.53 9.96 2.65
C GLN A 103 -29.39 8.96 1.88
N TRP A 104 -29.72 9.31 0.64
CA TRP A 104 -30.29 8.35 -0.31
C TRP A 104 -29.15 7.58 -0.97
N ILE A 105 -29.17 6.25 -0.90
CA ILE A 105 -28.16 5.35 -1.43
C ILE A 105 -28.88 4.16 -2.08
N ASP A 106 -28.60 3.88 -3.35
CA ASP A 106 -29.23 2.81 -4.15
C ASP A 106 -30.76 2.75 -4.03
N GLY A 107 -31.42 3.91 -3.96
CA GLY A 107 -32.86 4.03 -3.86
C GLY A 107 -33.47 3.86 -2.48
N LYS A 108 -32.67 3.56 -1.44
CA LYS A 108 -33.10 3.58 -0.03
C LYS A 108 -32.57 4.82 0.68
N CYS A 109 -33.17 5.21 1.81
CA CYS A 109 -32.69 6.35 2.61
C CYS A 109 -32.13 5.85 3.94
N TYR A 110 -30.94 6.30 4.33
CA TYR A 110 -30.23 5.88 5.54
C TYR A 110 -29.86 7.10 6.38
N TYR A 111 -29.84 6.94 7.71
CA TYR A 111 -29.36 7.99 8.60
C TYR A 111 -27.97 7.64 9.14
N LEU A 112 -26.97 8.42 8.75
CA LEU A 112 -25.58 8.31 9.20
C LEU A 112 -25.37 9.30 10.35
N ASP A 113 -25.52 8.84 11.58
CA ASP A 113 -25.70 9.70 12.76
C ASP A 113 -24.43 10.53 13.06
N PRO A 114 -24.45 11.86 12.88
CA PRO A 114 -23.30 12.71 13.20
C PRO A 114 -22.90 12.65 14.69
N ALA A 115 -23.87 12.49 15.60
CA ALA A 115 -23.62 12.39 17.03
C ALA A 115 -22.96 11.05 17.41
N ALA A 116 -23.13 10.01 16.58
CA ALA A 116 -22.46 8.73 16.70
C ALA A 116 -21.20 8.64 15.80
N GLY A 117 -20.65 9.77 15.36
CA GLY A 117 -19.45 9.82 14.52
C GLY A 117 -19.66 9.33 13.09
N GLY A 118 -20.88 9.45 12.56
CA GLY A 118 -21.25 9.03 11.20
C GLY A 118 -21.72 7.59 11.07
N ALA A 119 -21.84 6.86 12.19
CA ALA A 119 -22.33 5.48 12.17
C ALA A 119 -23.81 5.44 11.75
N MET A 120 -24.16 4.49 10.88
CA MET A 120 -25.53 4.28 10.43
C MET A 120 -26.42 3.83 11.59
N ALA A 121 -27.56 4.48 11.76
CA ALA A 121 -28.57 4.06 12.71
C ALA A 121 -29.24 2.74 12.24
N ILE A 122 -29.43 1.81 13.17
CA ILE A 122 -30.12 0.53 12.93
C ILE A 122 -31.17 0.32 14.03
N SER A 123 -32.34 -0.19 13.65
CA SER A 123 -33.45 -0.53 14.58
C SER A 123 -33.76 0.57 15.61
N ASN A 124 -33.76 1.84 15.18
CA ASN A 124 -33.87 2.98 16.08
C ASN A 124 -35.01 3.93 15.69
N THR A 125 -35.54 4.64 16.68
CA THR A 125 -36.38 5.84 16.46
C THR A 125 -35.51 7.06 16.72
N LEU A 126 -35.36 7.89 15.71
CA LEU A 126 -34.53 9.09 15.77
C LEU A 126 -35.24 10.21 16.52
N SER A 127 -34.48 11.22 16.93
CA SER A 127 -34.99 12.36 17.71
C SER A 127 -36.05 13.20 16.99
N ASP A 128 -36.08 13.15 15.65
CA ASP A 128 -37.09 13.81 14.81
C ASP A 128 -38.38 12.97 14.64
N GLY A 129 -38.47 11.80 15.28
CA GLY A 129 -39.59 10.87 15.19
C GLY A 129 -39.53 9.90 14.02
N SER A 130 -38.52 10.01 13.14
CA SER A 130 -38.31 9.06 12.03
C SER A 130 -37.84 7.71 12.56
N ARG A 131 -38.11 6.64 11.80
CA ARG A 131 -37.76 5.27 12.18
C ARG A 131 -36.89 4.61 11.12
N VAL A 132 -35.92 3.83 11.54
CA VAL A 132 -35.08 3.00 10.65
C VAL A 132 -35.20 1.52 11.00
N GLY A 133 -35.21 0.66 9.99
CA GLY A 133 -35.33 -0.79 10.12
C GLY A 133 -34.03 -1.47 10.59
N SER A 134 -34.07 -2.80 10.62
CA SER A 134 -32.90 -3.62 10.99
C SER A 134 -31.77 -3.58 9.96
N ASP A 135 -32.08 -3.24 8.71
CA ASP A 135 -31.10 -2.97 7.65
C ASP A 135 -30.66 -1.48 7.61
N GLY A 136 -31.13 -0.67 8.57
CA GLY A 136 -30.85 0.76 8.68
C GLY A 136 -31.63 1.66 7.71
N ALA A 137 -32.44 1.08 6.81
CA ALA A 137 -33.24 1.87 5.89
C ALA A 137 -34.37 2.59 6.63
N TRP A 138 -34.64 3.83 6.23
CA TRP A 138 -35.81 4.59 6.66
C TRP A 138 -37.08 3.80 6.36
N VAL A 139 -37.96 3.71 7.35
CA VAL A 139 -39.27 3.05 7.21
C VAL A 139 -40.41 4.04 7.36
N ASP A 140 -41.51 3.76 6.67
CA ASP A 140 -42.77 4.50 6.81
C ASP A 140 -43.49 4.19 8.14
N GLY A 141 -44.65 4.81 8.34
CA GLY A 141 -45.48 4.59 9.55
C GLY A 141 -45.95 3.15 9.76
N SER A 142 -45.91 2.32 8.71
CA SER A 142 -46.25 0.88 8.76
C SER A 142 -45.03 -0.01 8.97
N GLY A 143 -43.81 0.57 9.01
CA GLY A 143 -42.56 -0.18 9.15
C GLY A 143 -42.00 -0.72 7.84
N ASN A 144 -42.53 -0.29 6.68
CA ASN A 144 -41.99 -0.70 5.38
C ASN A 144 -40.85 0.21 4.96
N ALA A 145 -39.76 -0.36 4.43
CA ALA A 145 -38.63 0.43 3.94
C ALA A 145 -39.07 1.35 2.78
N VAL A 146 -38.72 2.63 2.89
CA VAL A 146 -39.00 3.61 1.84
C VAL A 146 -37.98 3.44 0.71
N TYR A 147 -38.48 3.14 -0.48
CA TYR A 147 -37.66 2.90 -1.68
C TYR A 147 -38.10 3.77 -2.86
N GLN A 148 -37.13 4.33 -3.58
CA GLN A 148 -37.32 5.10 -4.80
C GLN A 148 -36.23 4.69 -5.81
N ALA A 149 -36.61 3.92 -6.84
CA ALA A 149 -35.67 3.42 -7.84
C ALA A 149 -34.86 4.57 -8.48
N GLY A 150 -33.54 4.38 -8.57
CA GLY A 150 -32.62 5.36 -9.18
C GLY A 150 -32.35 6.60 -8.35
N LYS A 151 -32.89 6.71 -7.13
CA LYS A 151 -32.65 7.86 -6.25
C LYS A 151 -31.40 7.68 -5.39
N GLY A 152 -30.59 8.74 -5.34
CA GLY A 152 -29.48 8.83 -4.40
C GLY A 152 -28.12 8.52 -5.01
N ILE A 153 -27.18 8.28 -4.11
CA ILE A 153 -25.77 8.03 -4.41
C ILE A 153 -25.61 6.54 -4.76
N PRO A 154 -24.84 6.17 -5.79
CA PRO A 154 -24.52 4.77 -6.05
C PRO A 154 -23.76 4.18 -4.86
N GLY A 155 -24.23 3.05 -4.32
CA GLY A 155 -23.55 2.36 -3.22
C GLY A 155 -22.33 1.56 -3.66
N SER A 156 -22.19 1.29 -4.96
CA SER A 156 -21.03 0.63 -5.56
C SER A 156 -19.81 1.57 -5.57
N GLY A 157 -19.06 1.58 -4.48
CA GLY A 157 -17.68 2.06 -4.44
C GLY A 157 -16.68 0.91 -4.58
N ASN A 158 -15.40 1.15 -4.25
CA ASN A 158 -14.38 0.10 -4.09
C ASN A 158 -14.66 -0.73 -2.82
N THR A 159 -15.83 -1.35 -2.78
CA THR A 159 -16.41 -2.02 -1.62
C THR A 159 -15.79 -3.40 -1.48
N VAL A 160 -15.01 -3.59 -0.41
CA VAL A 160 -14.76 -4.91 0.14
C VAL A 160 -15.78 -5.08 1.26
N ASN A 161 -16.78 -5.91 1.02
CA ASN A 161 -17.56 -6.47 2.11
C ASN A 161 -17.39 -7.98 2.07
N SER A 162 -16.28 -8.44 2.64
CA SER A 162 -16.05 -9.85 2.91
C SER A 162 -16.94 -10.28 4.07
N ASN A 163 -18.20 -10.59 3.78
CA ASN A 163 -18.90 -11.76 4.30
C ASN A 163 -20.37 -11.77 3.87
N THR A 164 -20.64 -12.46 2.76
CA THR A 164 -21.88 -13.23 2.58
C THR A 164 -21.52 -14.65 2.16
N ASN A 165 -20.78 -15.36 3.01
CA ASN A 165 -20.76 -16.83 2.93
C ASN A 165 -22.03 -17.35 3.61
N THR A 166 -23.09 -17.50 2.80
CA THR A 166 -24.20 -18.40 3.13
C THR A 166 -23.99 -19.69 2.35
N ASN A 167 -23.88 -20.80 3.09
CA ASN A 167 -23.87 -22.20 2.65
C ASN A 167 -22.69 -22.61 1.75
N THR A 168 -21.92 -23.66 2.03
CA THR A 168 -22.32 -24.94 2.61
C THR A 168 -21.06 -25.66 3.07
N SER A 169 -21.14 -26.38 4.19
CA SER A 169 -20.16 -27.41 4.53
C SER A 169 -19.99 -28.37 3.35
N GLN A 170 -18.84 -28.31 2.68
CA GLN A 170 -18.28 -29.49 2.04
C GLN A 170 -16.83 -29.64 2.45
N ASN A 171 -16.68 -30.61 3.34
CA ASN A 171 -15.50 -31.42 3.56
C ASN A 171 -14.71 -31.61 2.25
N GLN A 172 -13.54 -30.99 2.15
CA GLN A 172 -12.51 -31.44 1.23
C GLN A 172 -11.19 -31.53 1.99
N SER A 173 -10.94 -32.75 2.46
CA SER A 173 -9.59 -33.28 2.56
C SER A 173 -8.89 -33.05 1.22
N SER A 174 -7.83 -32.25 1.24
CA SER A 174 -6.88 -32.16 0.14
C SER A 174 -5.46 -32.25 0.70
N ASP A 175 -4.99 -33.49 0.70
CA ASP A 175 -3.62 -33.90 0.40
C ASP A 175 -2.46 -33.07 0.97
N THR A 176 -1.92 -33.56 2.08
CA THR A 176 -0.69 -33.09 2.73
C THR A 176 0.56 -33.54 1.98
N SER A 177 0.78 -33.05 0.75
CA SER A 177 2.05 -33.29 0.08
C SER A 177 2.64 -32.02 -0.57
N LYS A 178 3.80 -31.62 -0.02
CA LYS A 178 4.68 -30.48 -0.38
C LYS A 178 4.33 -29.10 0.20
N LYS A 179 4.22 -28.96 1.54
CA LYS A 179 4.41 -27.63 2.17
C LYS A 179 5.89 -27.21 2.03
N SER A 180 6.15 -26.06 1.41
CA SER A 180 7.42 -25.35 1.56
C SER A 180 7.72 -25.14 3.05
N LYS A 181 9.00 -24.97 3.43
CA LYS A 181 9.39 -24.73 4.83
C LYS A 181 8.75 -23.44 5.34
N ARG A 182 7.57 -23.52 5.95
CA ARG A 182 6.89 -22.37 6.57
C ARG A 182 7.45 -22.13 7.97
N PRO A 183 7.49 -20.88 8.43
CA PRO A 183 8.06 -20.56 9.72
C PRO A 183 7.17 -21.02 10.88
N ALA A 184 7.75 -21.15 12.07
CA ALA A 184 7.06 -21.69 13.25
C ALA A 184 5.81 -20.89 13.64
N TRP A 185 5.76 -19.60 13.30
CA TRP A 185 4.62 -18.73 13.59
C TRP A 185 3.47 -18.86 12.58
N TRP A 186 3.66 -19.53 11.44
CA TRP A 186 2.74 -19.49 10.29
C TRP A 186 1.29 -19.92 10.60
N ASP A 187 1.17 -20.98 11.40
CA ASP A 187 -0.10 -21.60 11.78
C ASP A 187 -0.57 -21.16 13.19
N ASN A 188 0.06 -20.13 13.77
CA ASN A 188 -0.36 -19.58 15.06
C ASN A 188 -1.70 -18.83 14.92
N GLU A 189 -2.60 -19.03 15.89
CA GLU A 189 -3.90 -18.35 15.96
C GLU A 189 -3.77 -16.85 16.25
N ASN A 190 -2.70 -16.44 16.95
CA ASN A 190 -2.46 -15.06 17.36
C ASN A 190 -1.24 -14.48 16.63
N LEU A 191 -1.43 -14.05 15.39
CA LEU A 191 -0.41 -13.35 14.59
C LEU A 191 -0.33 -11.87 14.96
N THR A 192 0.89 -11.32 14.97
CA THR A 192 1.08 -9.86 14.98
C THR A 192 0.61 -9.25 13.65
N GLU A 193 0.32 -7.94 13.62
CA GLU A 193 -0.12 -7.28 12.38
C GLU A 193 0.91 -7.43 11.25
N VAL A 194 2.20 -7.28 11.53
CA VAL A 194 3.27 -7.48 10.54
C VAL A 194 3.37 -8.93 10.04
N GLN A 195 3.06 -9.93 10.88
CA GLN A 195 2.97 -11.34 10.45
C GLN A 195 1.75 -11.61 9.58
N LYS A 196 0.63 -10.91 9.81
CA LYS A 196 -0.54 -10.97 8.90
C LYS A 196 -0.17 -10.40 7.54
N VAL A 197 0.50 -9.25 7.50
CA VAL A 197 1.02 -8.66 6.25
C VAL A 197 1.95 -9.63 5.51
N ALA A 198 2.89 -10.27 6.22
CA ALA A 198 3.79 -11.24 5.61
C ALA A 198 3.05 -12.48 5.06
N LYS A 199 2.01 -12.94 5.77
CA LYS A 199 1.16 -14.05 5.33
C LYS A 199 0.35 -13.68 4.08
N ASP A 200 -0.18 -12.47 4.04
CA ASP A 200 -0.91 -11.95 2.87
C ASP A 200 0.00 -11.75 1.67
N PHE A 201 1.23 -11.27 1.89
CA PHE A 201 2.24 -11.21 0.83
C PHE A 201 2.47 -12.57 0.18
N VAL A 202 2.75 -13.61 0.97
CA VAL A 202 2.97 -14.97 0.43
C VAL A 202 1.74 -15.49 -0.31
N ASN A 203 0.54 -15.34 0.26
CA ASN A 203 -0.69 -15.85 -0.36
C ASN A 203 -1.01 -15.19 -1.72
N ASN A 204 -0.59 -13.94 -1.91
CA ASN A 204 -0.91 -13.17 -3.11
C ASN A 204 0.21 -13.21 -4.16
N TYR A 205 1.47 -13.33 -3.75
CA TYR A 205 2.61 -13.13 -4.65
C TYR A 205 3.52 -14.35 -4.78
N ILE A 206 3.42 -15.36 -3.90
CA ILE A 206 4.35 -16.49 -3.88
C ILE A 206 3.63 -17.78 -4.29
N ALA A 207 3.99 -18.31 -5.47
CA ALA A 207 3.50 -19.59 -5.95
C ALA A 207 4.37 -20.76 -5.46
N ASP A 208 3.77 -21.94 -5.31
CA ASP A 208 4.44 -23.14 -4.76
C ASP A 208 5.65 -23.61 -5.61
N ASP A 209 5.65 -23.30 -6.91
CA ASP A 209 6.70 -23.69 -7.86
C ASP A 209 7.75 -22.61 -8.11
N MET A 210 7.68 -21.46 -7.41
CA MET A 210 8.71 -20.42 -7.50
C MET A 210 10.05 -20.90 -6.94
N THR A 211 11.11 -20.58 -7.66
CA THR A 211 12.50 -20.74 -7.20
C THR A 211 12.82 -19.79 -6.04
N ASP A 212 13.89 -20.07 -5.30
CA ASP A 212 14.35 -19.19 -4.21
C ASP A 212 14.63 -17.77 -4.72
N PHE A 213 15.24 -17.67 -5.90
CA PHE A 213 15.52 -16.39 -6.56
C PHE A 213 14.25 -15.63 -6.97
N GLU A 214 13.24 -16.31 -7.51
CA GLU A 214 11.97 -15.67 -7.86
C GLU A 214 11.26 -15.12 -6.62
N LYS A 215 11.25 -15.89 -5.52
CA LYS A 215 10.69 -15.44 -4.24
C LYS A 215 11.42 -14.22 -3.70
N GLU A 216 12.76 -14.22 -3.71
CA GLU A 216 13.54 -13.04 -3.34
C GLU A 216 13.16 -11.81 -4.19
N MET A 217 13.05 -11.98 -5.51
CA MET A 217 12.70 -10.88 -6.39
C MET A 217 11.29 -10.32 -6.13
N GLU A 218 10.31 -11.16 -5.75
CA GLU A 218 8.98 -10.70 -5.31
C GLU A 218 9.04 -9.95 -3.96
N ILE A 219 9.90 -10.39 -3.03
CA ILE A 219 10.13 -9.68 -1.75
C ILE A 219 10.69 -8.29 -2.01
N ILE A 220 11.75 -8.18 -2.82
CA ILE A 220 12.37 -6.90 -3.17
C ILE A 220 11.36 -6.00 -3.87
N GLN A 221 10.57 -6.54 -4.81
CA GLN A 221 9.51 -5.81 -5.48
C GLN A 221 8.52 -5.23 -4.48
N TYR A 222 8.00 -6.08 -3.58
CA TYR A 222 7.02 -5.67 -2.60
C TYR A 222 7.58 -4.57 -1.68
N MET A 223 8.81 -4.71 -1.21
CA MET A 223 9.44 -3.71 -0.35
C MET A 223 9.64 -2.37 -1.07
N VAL A 224 10.23 -2.36 -2.27
CA VAL A 224 10.51 -1.14 -3.04
C VAL A 224 9.23 -0.46 -3.56
N GLN A 225 8.09 -1.15 -3.56
CA GLN A 225 6.80 -0.56 -3.91
C GLN A 225 6.04 0.00 -2.71
N ASN A 226 6.35 -0.45 -1.49
CA ASN A 226 5.53 -0.16 -0.31
C ASN A 226 6.30 0.56 0.81
N ILE A 227 7.64 0.66 0.73
CA ILE A 227 8.48 1.22 1.79
C ILE A 227 9.35 2.34 1.22
N THR A 228 9.21 3.54 1.77
CA THR A 228 10.08 4.67 1.47
C THR A 228 11.16 4.79 2.55
N TYR A 229 12.38 5.14 2.15
CA TYR A 229 13.44 5.43 3.12
C TYR A 229 13.12 6.71 3.92
N ASP A 230 13.22 6.64 5.25
CA ASP A 230 13.01 7.78 6.17
C ASP A 230 14.21 8.74 6.14
N TYR A 231 14.43 9.35 4.98
CA TYR A 231 15.65 10.09 4.67
C TYR A 231 15.74 11.42 5.42
N ASP A 232 14.64 12.17 5.47
CA ASP A 232 14.62 13.50 6.08
C ASP A 232 14.85 13.42 7.58
N ASN A 233 14.16 12.53 8.30
CA ASN A 233 14.43 12.36 9.74
C ASN A 233 15.80 11.73 10.00
N PHE A 234 16.34 10.95 9.06
CA PHE A 234 17.69 10.45 9.17
C PHE A 234 18.72 11.59 9.12
N LEU A 235 18.56 12.53 8.19
CA LEU A 235 19.42 13.72 8.10
C LEU A 235 19.24 14.67 9.29
N GLU A 236 18.03 14.77 9.82
CA GLU A 236 17.71 15.62 10.97
C GLU A 236 18.00 14.97 12.33
N GLU A 237 18.45 13.71 12.36
CA GLU A 237 18.64 12.91 13.57
C GLU A 237 17.36 12.75 14.43
N THR A 238 16.20 12.73 13.78
CA THR A 238 14.86 12.68 14.39
C THR A 238 14.11 11.37 14.11
N VAL A 239 14.79 10.34 13.59
CA VAL A 239 14.17 9.07 13.16
C VAL A 239 13.32 8.47 14.29
N PRO A 240 12.01 8.26 14.07
CA PRO A 240 11.14 7.69 15.09
C PRO A 240 11.49 6.21 15.31
N GLY A 241 11.32 5.72 16.53
CA GLY A 241 11.62 4.33 16.90
C GLY A 241 10.92 3.29 16.02
N THR A 242 9.76 3.61 15.45
CA THR A 242 9.01 2.74 14.53
C THR A 242 9.71 2.52 13.19
N SER A 243 10.51 3.47 12.70
CA SER A 243 11.25 3.37 11.44
C SER A 243 12.41 2.37 11.50
N TYR A 244 12.79 1.92 12.71
CA TYR A 244 13.86 0.94 12.93
C TYR A 244 13.40 -0.52 12.86
N GLY A 245 12.14 -0.80 12.51
CA GLY A 245 11.63 -2.17 12.48
C GLY A 245 10.47 -2.37 11.52
N THR A 246 9.97 -3.61 11.48
CA THR A 246 8.92 -4.07 10.54
C THR A 246 7.62 -3.26 10.61
N THR A 247 7.29 -2.67 11.77
CA THR A 247 6.10 -1.82 11.93
C THR A 247 6.15 -0.58 11.03
N GLY A 248 7.25 0.17 11.06
CA GLY A 248 7.39 1.35 10.21
C GLY A 248 7.34 0.98 8.73
N ALA A 249 8.09 -0.05 8.36
CA ALA A 249 8.14 -0.55 6.99
C ALA A 249 6.78 -1.06 6.48
N LEU A 250 6.18 -2.05 7.13
CA LEU A 250 5.02 -2.76 6.60
C LEU A 250 3.67 -2.10 6.90
N LEU A 251 3.56 -1.31 7.99
CA LEU A 251 2.29 -0.67 8.37
C LEU A 251 2.24 0.81 8.02
N TYR A 252 3.39 1.51 8.05
CA TYR A 252 3.46 2.96 7.79
C TYR A 252 4.13 3.29 6.46
N GLY A 253 4.75 2.30 5.80
CA GLY A 253 5.43 2.47 4.52
C GLY A 253 6.69 3.34 4.62
N THR A 254 7.32 3.43 5.79
CA THR A 254 8.52 4.25 5.98
C THR A 254 9.47 3.64 6.99
N ALA A 255 10.75 3.51 6.64
CA ALA A 255 11.76 2.89 7.47
C ALA A 255 13.18 3.39 7.16
N VAL A 256 14.09 3.20 8.11
CA VAL A 256 15.55 3.29 7.87
C VAL A 256 16.13 1.89 7.62
N CYS A 257 17.45 1.79 7.42
CA CYS A 257 18.13 0.55 7.03
C CYS A 257 17.82 -0.66 7.93
N ALA A 258 17.66 -0.46 9.25
CA ALA A 258 17.23 -1.50 10.18
C ALA A 258 15.81 -2.02 9.86
N GLY A 259 14.84 -1.13 9.61
CA GLY A 259 13.48 -1.55 9.28
C GLY A 259 13.37 -2.24 7.92
N TYR A 260 14.18 -1.87 6.93
CA TYR A 260 14.32 -2.65 5.69
C TYR A 260 14.89 -4.04 5.97
N THR A 261 15.95 -4.12 6.78
CA THR A 261 16.65 -5.36 7.12
C THR A 261 15.71 -6.36 7.82
N ASP A 262 15.01 -5.92 8.86
CA ASP A 262 14.04 -6.76 9.59
C ASP A 262 12.89 -7.21 8.69
N THR A 263 12.42 -6.33 7.81
CA THR A 263 11.29 -6.62 6.91
C THR A 263 11.67 -7.64 5.84
N PHE A 264 12.86 -7.51 5.27
CA PHE A 264 13.36 -8.49 4.33
C PHE A 264 13.51 -9.87 5.00
N THR A 265 14.06 -9.92 6.23
CA THR A 265 14.13 -11.15 7.03
C THR A 265 12.75 -11.76 7.24
N LEU A 266 11.76 -10.97 7.68
CA LEU A 266 10.40 -11.47 7.94
C LEU A 266 9.74 -12.05 6.68
N LEU A 267 9.83 -11.35 5.54
CA LEU A 267 9.22 -11.80 4.29
C LEU A 267 9.97 -13.02 3.70
N ALA A 268 11.30 -13.07 3.83
CA ALA A 268 12.10 -14.21 3.43
C ALA A 268 11.79 -15.46 4.27
N ASP A 269 11.71 -15.32 5.60
CA ASP A 269 11.30 -16.40 6.53
C ASP A 269 9.89 -16.92 6.20
N ALA A 270 8.94 -16.01 5.92
CA ALA A 270 7.60 -16.35 5.45
C ALA A 270 7.60 -17.19 4.16
N CYS A 271 8.57 -16.95 3.26
CA CYS A 271 8.78 -17.69 2.02
C CYS A 271 9.58 -19.00 2.19
N GLY A 272 10.09 -19.26 3.41
CA GLY A 272 10.96 -20.39 3.71
C GLY A 272 12.41 -20.22 3.26
N LEU A 273 12.85 -18.98 3.06
CA LEU A 273 14.21 -18.62 2.68
C LEU A 273 15.04 -18.34 3.94
N GLU A 274 16.32 -18.70 3.90
CA GLU A 274 17.25 -18.49 5.00
C GLU A 274 17.98 -17.16 4.81
N THR A 275 17.91 -16.28 5.81
CA THR A 275 18.61 -14.99 5.82
C THR A 275 19.50 -14.84 7.05
N MET A 276 20.43 -13.89 6.97
CA MET A 276 21.20 -13.40 8.10
C MET A 276 21.25 -11.87 8.03
N GLU A 277 20.93 -11.21 9.14
CA GLU A 277 21.08 -9.76 9.26
C GLU A 277 22.56 -9.40 9.43
N VAL A 278 22.98 -8.33 8.77
CA VAL A 278 24.32 -7.80 8.83
C VAL A 278 24.25 -6.37 9.29
N SER A 279 24.97 -6.07 10.36
CA SER A 279 25.22 -4.69 10.80
C SER A 279 26.67 -4.32 10.57
N GLY A 280 26.91 -3.08 10.18
CA GLY A 280 28.24 -2.60 9.81
C GLY A 280 28.24 -1.10 9.50
N GLU A 281 29.12 -0.71 8.58
CA GLU A 281 29.20 0.66 8.07
C GLU A 281 29.04 0.66 6.55
N GLY A 282 28.37 1.68 6.02
CA GLY A 282 28.26 1.95 4.58
C GLY A 282 28.81 3.34 4.24
N ASN A 283 29.47 3.49 3.10
CA ASN A 283 29.99 4.76 2.59
C ASN A 283 28.99 5.41 1.62
N GLY A 284 27.99 6.07 2.18
CA GLY A 284 26.93 6.74 1.42
C GLY A 284 27.24 8.21 1.11
N VAL A 285 26.19 8.98 0.78
CA VAL A 285 26.28 10.42 0.42
C VAL A 285 26.91 11.26 1.54
N GLY A 286 26.72 10.87 2.81
CA GLY A 286 27.31 11.53 3.99
C GLY A 286 28.67 10.98 4.43
N GLY A 287 29.27 10.06 3.67
CA GLY A 287 30.48 9.33 4.06
C GLY A 287 30.17 8.04 4.82
N TRP A 288 31.14 7.56 5.61
CA TRP A 288 30.98 6.34 6.41
C TRP A 288 30.04 6.55 7.58
N GLY A 289 28.97 5.75 7.64
CA GLY A 289 28.01 5.75 8.75
C GLY A 289 27.51 4.34 9.05
N GLY A 290 26.87 4.17 10.21
CA GLY A 290 26.26 2.90 10.60
C GLY A 290 25.21 2.46 9.60
N HIS A 291 25.20 1.17 9.25
CA HIS A 291 24.32 0.61 8.22
C HIS A 291 23.94 -0.84 8.53
N ALA A 292 22.78 -1.26 8.01
CA ALA A 292 22.25 -2.61 8.16
C ALA A 292 21.67 -3.11 6.84
N TRP A 293 21.91 -4.39 6.54
CA TRP A 293 21.43 -5.09 5.34
C TRP A 293 21.36 -6.60 5.60
N ASN A 294 21.07 -7.41 4.57
CA ASN A 294 20.93 -8.85 4.73
C ASN A 294 21.97 -9.64 3.92
N LYS A 295 22.20 -10.87 4.36
CA LYS A 295 22.62 -11.98 3.51
C LYS A 295 21.44 -12.90 3.30
N ILE A 296 21.34 -13.49 2.11
CA ILE A 296 20.31 -14.46 1.76
C ILE A 296 20.95 -15.70 1.16
N LYS A 297 20.37 -16.86 1.44
CA LYS A 297 20.78 -18.13 0.88
C LYS A 297 19.81 -18.57 -0.20
N LEU A 298 20.32 -18.72 -1.43
CA LEU A 298 19.54 -19.11 -2.61
C LEU A 298 20.17 -20.37 -3.19
N ASP A 299 19.39 -21.45 -3.34
CA ASP A 299 19.89 -22.75 -3.81
C ASP A 299 21.14 -23.25 -3.05
N GLY A 300 21.22 -22.94 -1.75
CA GLY A 300 22.32 -23.36 -0.89
C GLY A 300 23.56 -22.44 -0.85
N GLU A 301 23.60 -21.42 -1.70
CA GLU A 301 24.71 -20.46 -1.77
C GLU A 301 24.32 -19.12 -1.13
N TRP A 302 25.28 -18.45 -0.49
CA TRP A 302 25.05 -17.18 0.20
C TRP A 302 25.42 -15.96 -0.65
N TYR A 303 24.58 -14.93 -0.55
CA TYR A 303 24.74 -13.67 -1.24
C TYR A 303 24.45 -12.50 -0.29
N HIS A 304 25.08 -11.36 -0.56
CA HIS A 304 24.64 -10.11 0.05
C HIS A 304 23.48 -9.51 -0.74
N VAL A 305 22.51 -8.97 -0.01
CA VAL A 305 21.39 -8.19 -0.53
C VAL A 305 21.17 -6.96 0.36
N ASP A 306 21.20 -5.77 -0.23
CA ASP A 306 20.89 -4.53 0.46
C ASP A 306 19.75 -3.82 -0.26
N VAL A 307 18.53 -4.08 0.21
CA VAL A 307 17.30 -3.51 -0.36
C VAL A 307 17.27 -1.99 -0.17
N THR A 308 17.88 -1.47 0.90
CA THR A 308 17.91 -0.02 1.18
C THR A 308 18.68 0.73 0.10
N TRP A 309 19.86 0.23 -0.27
CA TRP A 309 20.70 0.87 -1.28
C TRP A 309 20.31 0.54 -2.71
N GLU A 310 19.44 -0.46 -2.86
CA GLU A 310 18.84 -0.86 -4.12
C GLU A 310 17.56 -0.07 -4.44
N ASP A 311 16.78 0.27 -3.41
CA ASP A 311 15.63 1.16 -3.50
C ASP A 311 16.08 2.53 -4.05
N PRO A 312 15.51 3.01 -5.18
CA PRO A 312 15.83 4.32 -5.72
C PRO A 312 15.36 5.41 -4.74
N ILE A 313 16.25 5.80 -3.83
CA ILE A 313 16.03 6.94 -2.94
C ILE A 313 15.82 8.19 -3.81
N MET A 314 14.69 8.86 -3.60
CA MET A 314 14.42 10.22 -4.07
C MET A 314 15.39 11.19 -3.36
N ASN A 315 16.65 11.26 -3.80
CA ASN A 315 17.62 12.25 -3.34
C ASN A 315 17.31 13.64 -3.93
N GLY A 316 16.05 14.08 -3.88
CA GLY A 316 15.60 15.30 -4.54
C GLY A 316 15.70 15.29 -6.07
N ASP A 317 15.92 14.12 -6.68
CA ASP A 317 15.92 13.93 -8.14
C ASP A 317 14.52 13.48 -8.59
N PRO A 318 13.69 14.38 -9.15
CA PRO A 318 12.35 14.04 -9.62
C PRO A 318 12.34 13.09 -10.83
N GLU A 319 13.51 12.80 -11.44
CA GLU A 319 13.65 11.82 -12.52
C GLU A 319 14.04 10.42 -12.01
N ASN A 320 14.50 10.28 -10.76
CA ASN A 320 14.66 8.97 -10.11
C ASN A 320 13.28 8.42 -9.73
N GLY A 321 12.63 7.78 -10.70
CA GLY A 321 11.31 7.20 -10.51
C GLY A 321 11.32 6.17 -9.37
N TYR A 322 10.37 6.29 -8.45
CA TYR A 322 10.14 5.26 -7.44
C TYR A 322 9.48 4.02 -8.07
N GLY A 323 9.74 2.84 -7.49
CA GLY A 323 9.14 1.57 -7.89
C GLY A 323 10.11 0.60 -8.57
N TYR A 324 9.69 -0.67 -8.58
CA TYR A 324 10.52 -1.81 -8.95
C TYR A 324 11.13 -1.77 -10.37
N GLY A 325 10.53 -1.03 -11.32
CA GLY A 325 11.10 -0.84 -12.66
C GLY A 325 12.40 -0.01 -12.69
N ASN A 326 12.70 0.72 -11.61
CA ASN A 326 13.83 1.66 -11.51
C ASN A 326 14.89 1.21 -10.49
N LEU A 327 14.91 -0.08 -10.16
CA LEU A 327 15.96 -0.70 -9.36
C LEU A 327 17.36 -0.39 -9.92
N ARG A 328 18.29 -0.05 -9.04
CA ARG A 328 19.69 0.24 -9.41
C ARG A 328 20.43 -0.99 -9.95
N ASN A 329 20.04 -2.15 -9.47
CA ASN A 329 20.61 -3.47 -9.67
C ASN A 329 22.13 -3.49 -9.41
N GLU A 330 22.51 -2.95 -8.26
CA GLU A 330 23.91 -2.86 -7.81
C GLU A 330 24.16 -3.63 -6.51
N TYR A 331 23.10 -3.82 -5.70
CA TYR A 331 23.22 -4.41 -4.36
C TYR A 331 22.36 -5.66 -4.15
N ILE A 332 21.83 -6.25 -5.24
CA ILE A 332 21.14 -7.54 -5.22
C ILE A 332 22.13 -8.66 -5.56
N ASN A 333 22.21 -9.64 -4.66
CA ASN A 333 22.98 -10.87 -4.81
C ASN A 333 24.47 -10.70 -5.15
N ILE A 334 25.16 -9.86 -4.38
CA ILE A 334 26.58 -9.56 -4.60
C ILE A 334 27.51 -10.35 -3.68
N THR A 335 28.78 -10.45 -4.09
CA THR A 335 29.83 -11.12 -3.31
C THR A 335 30.37 -10.22 -2.21
N ASP A 336 31.04 -10.83 -1.20
CA ASP A 336 31.80 -10.11 -0.18
C ASP A 336 32.78 -9.11 -0.82
N SER A 337 33.45 -9.49 -1.91
CA SER A 337 34.42 -8.64 -2.60
C SER A 337 33.82 -7.41 -3.28
N LYS A 338 32.57 -7.50 -3.76
CA LYS A 338 31.84 -6.36 -4.34
C LYS A 338 31.25 -5.50 -3.24
N MET A 339 30.67 -6.11 -2.21
CA MET A 339 30.11 -5.42 -1.04
C MET A 339 31.19 -4.63 -0.27
N ALA A 340 32.39 -5.19 -0.11
CA ALA A 340 33.49 -4.55 0.61
C ALA A 340 34.06 -3.27 -0.04
N LYS A 341 33.57 -2.86 -1.22
CA LYS A 341 34.02 -1.62 -1.87
C LYS A 341 33.49 -0.36 -1.17
N ASP A 342 32.30 -0.45 -0.61
CA ASP A 342 31.56 0.64 0.02
C ASP A 342 30.93 0.21 1.35
N HIS A 343 31.04 -1.06 1.75
CA HIS A 343 30.58 -1.55 3.05
C HIS A 343 31.71 -2.17 3.89
N ARG A 344 31.55 -2.09 5.22
CA ARG A 344 32.41 -2.75 6.21
C ARG A 344 31.56 -3.49 7.22
N TRP A 345 31.92 -4.73 7.52
CA TRP A 345 31.26 -5.56 8.52
C TRP A 345 32.24 -6.56 9.12
N THR A 346 31.95 -7.01 10.34
CA THR A 346 32.83 -7.89 11.12
C THR A 346 32.55 -9.37 10.84
N ALA A 347 31.28 -9.78 10.73
CA ALA A 347 30.88 -11.17 10.56
C ALA A 347 31.17 -11.70 9.14
N LYS A 348 32.32 -12.38 8.97
CA LYS A 348 32.74 -12.89 7.65
C LYS A 348 32.01 -14.16 7.21
N GLU A 349 31.50 -14.95 8.14
CA GLU A 349 30.73 -16.15 7.83
C GLU A 349 29.21 -15.92 7.97
N PRO A 350 28.38 -16.53 7.11
CA PRO A 350 28.78 -17.30 5.92
C PRO A 350 29.34 -16.39 4.82
N ALA A 351 30.41 -16.83 4.14
CA ALA A 351 31.03 -16.05 3.07
C ALA A 351 30.14 -15.99 1.81
N CYS A 352 29.98 -14.80 1.23
CA CYS A 352 29.22 -14.60 -0.01
C CYS A 352 30.17 -14.62 -1.21
N LYS A 353 30.32 -15.78 -1.85
CA LYS A 353 31.23 -15.97 -3.00
C LYS A 353 30.52 -16.24 -4.32
N ALA A 354 29.23 -16.58 -4.26
CA ALA A 354 28.48 -16.99 -5.41
C ALA A 354 28.06 -15.80 -6.29
N THR A 355 27.89 -16.06 -7.58
CA THR A 355 27.56 -15.03 -8.60
C THR A 355 26.37 -15.40 -9.48
N LYS A 356 25.83 -16.63 -9.33
CA LYS A 356 24.72 -17.16 -10.15
C LYS A 356 23.54 -16.20 -10.25
N TYR A 357 23.13 -15.59 -9.13
CA TYR A 357 21.95 -14.72 -9.04
C TYR A 357 22.27 -13.22 -9.00
N GLY A 358 23.51 -12.82 -9.30
CA GLY A 358 23.92 -11.42 -9.32
C GLY A 358 23.33 -10.62 -10.50
N ARG A 359 23.83 -9.40 -10.69
CA ARG A 359 23.31 -8.37 -11.62
C ARG A 359 22.76 -8.86 -12.97
N SER A 360 23.46 -9.78 -13.64
CA SER A 360 23.02 -10.29 -14.95
C SER A 360 21.74 -11.13 -14.86
N ALA A 361 21.60 -11.96 -13.82
CA ALA A 361 20.39 -12.75 -13.59
C ALA A 361 19.21 -11.85 -13.26
N VAL A 362 19.40 -10.87 -12.36
CA VAL A 362 18.40 -9.84 -12.05
C VAL A 362 17.98 -9.08 -13.30
N SER A 363 18.93 -8.61 -14.12
CA SER A 363 18.62 -7.89 -15.37
C SER A 363 17.78 -8.73 -16.34
N LYS A 364 18.07 -10.04 -16.41
CA LYS A 364 17.32 -10.97 -17.26
C LYS A 364 15.91 -11.21 -16.72
N TYR A 365 15.76 -11.31 -15.40
CA TYR A 365 14.47 -11.45 -14.74
C TYR A 365 13.59 -10.23 -14.99
N MET A 366 14.13 -9.03 -14.74
CA MET A 366 13.41 -7.76 -14.93
C MET A 366 12.91 -7.59 -16.37
N LYS A 367 13.73 -7.86 -17.39
CA LYS A 367 13.36 -7.78 -18.82
C LYS A 367 12.29 -8.77 -19.28
N LYS A 368 12.01 -9.82 -18.50
CA LYS A 368 10.95 -10.79 -18.83
C LYS A 368 9.59 -10.31 -18.33
N ARG A 369 9.59 -9.48 -17.29
CA ARG A 369 8.40 -9.04 -16.56
C ARG A 369 7.91 -7.66 -17.00
N TYR A 370 8.81 -6.86 -17.59
CA TYR A 370 8.60 -5.53 -18.18
C TYR A 370 9.31 -5.47 -19.53
#